data_AF-A0A5C3FEW6-F1
#
_entry.id   AF-A0A5C3FEW6-F1
#
_cell.length_a   1.000
_cell.length_b   1.000
_cell.length_c   1.000
_cell.angle_alpha   90.00
_cell.angle_beta   90.00
_cell.angle_gamma   90.00
#
_symmetry.space_group_name_H-M   'P 1'
#
loop_
_entity.id
_entity.type
_entity.pdbx_description
1 polymer ?
#
loop_
_entity_poly.entity_id
_entity_poly.type
_entity_poly.pdbx_seq_one_letter_code
_entity_poly.pdbx_strand_id
1 'polypeptide(L)'
;MSATATTTTAASASTITLDSSLAGHDEEQIRLMEERCIVTDTDDNYLRDGSKKECHLMANINKGLLHRAFSVFLFDPVSGKLLLQRRAPEKITFPNMWTNTCCSHPLAIKGELEETAQIGVRRAAQRKLDHELGIPAAQVPLDDFQYLTRIHYLAPGDETWGEHEIDYILFITAQVTLKPSMNEVCDVKWVSPEELKALMTELDPEAFTPWFKLIVEKFLFPWWAELLQRRTSKPVSGTAASAAAAAATSAQQGEGVCDAKSLADLQQHVRMVARLTQSPVRPIQALGQRRSRVG
;
A
#
# COMPACT_ATOMS: atom_id res chain seq x y z
N MET A 1 40.82 54.06 26.51
CA MET A 1 40.76 52.62 26.21
C MET A 1 39.53 52.06 26.89
N SER A 2 38.49 51.68 26.13
CA SER A 2 37.40 50.86 26.67
C SER A 2 36.84 50.02 25.52
N ALA A 3 36.86 48.71 25.72
CA ALA A 3 36.74 47.70 24.69
C ALA A 3 35.28 47.44 24.29
N THR A 4 35.08 47.24 22.99
CA THR A 4 33.84 46.79 22.35
C THR A 4 33.56 45.33 22.74
N ALA A 5 32.38 45.06 23.32
CA ALA A 5 31.94 43.70 23.64
C ALA A 5 31.24 43.06 22.44
N THR A 6 31.88 42.06 21.85
CA THR A 6 31.31 41.22 20.79
C THR A 6 30.46 40.12 21.43
N THR A 7 29.15 40.15 21.19
CA THR A 7 28.23 39.09 21.66
C THR A 7 28.22 37.95 20.65
N THR A 8 28.88 36.85 20.96
CA THR A 8 28.84 35.62 20.16
C THR A 8 27.59 34.82 20.53
N THR A 9 26.65 34.70 19.58
CA THR A 9 25.50 33.79 19.63
C THR A 9 25.97 32.33 19.61
N ALA A 10 25.75 31.61 20.70
CA ALA A 10 25.89 30.15 20.74
C ALA A 10 24.63 29.52 20.12
N ALA A 11 24.80 28.86 18.97
CA ALA A 11 23.78 28.01 18.38
C ALA A 11 23.53 26.81 19.31
N SER A 12 22.30 26.63 19.77
CA SER A 12 21.88 25.44 20.50
C SER A 12 21.88 24.25 19.55
N ALA A 13 22.85 23.35 19.71
CA ALA A 13 22.83 22.05 19.07
C ALA A 13 21.67 21.23 19.65
N SER A 14 20.60 21.04 18.88
CA SER A 14 19.51 20.13 19.20
C SER A 14 20.07 18.71 19.32
N THR A 15 20.17 18.23 20.56
CA THR A 15 20.56 16.86 20.85
C THR A 15 19.39 15.96 20.41
N ILE A 16 19.51 15.31 19.26
CA ILE A 16 18.62 14.21 18.88
C ILE A 16 18.85 13.12 19.92
N THR A 17 17.98 13.03 20.93
CA THR A 17 17.86 11.84 21.77
C THR A 17 17.57 10.68 20.83
N LEU A 18 18.54 9.78 20.65
CA LEU A 18 18.37 8.58 19.84
C LEU A 18 17.21 7.78 20.43
N ASP A 19 16.10 7.73 19.70
CA ASP A 19 14.91 7.00 20.08
C ASP A 19 15.25 5.50 20.12
N SER A 20 15.26 4.90 21.29
CA SER A 20 15.73 3.52 21.47
C SER A 20 14.92 2.50 20.66
N SER A 21 13.67 2.81 20.30
CA SER A 21 12.84 1.91 19.48
C SER A 21 13.24 1.89 18.00
N LEU A 22 14.07 2.84 17.56
CA LEU A 22 14.60 2.92 16.19
C LEU A 22 16.08 2.52 16.11
N ALA A 23 16.71 2.19 17.24
CA ALA A 23 18.12 1.82 17.27
C ALA A 23 18.37 0.55 16.45
N GLY A 24 19.31 0.62 15.50
CA GLY A 24 19.68 -0.50 14.64
C GLY A 24 18.88 -0.64 13.34
N HIS A 25 17.89 0.24 13.10
CA HIS A 25 17.22 0.33 11.81
C HIS A 25 18.03 1.17 10.80
N ASP A 26 17.73 0.95 9.52
CA ASP A 26 18.30 1.70 8.39
C ASP A 26 17.97 3.20 8.46
N GLU A 27 18.94 4.06 8.10
CA GLU A 27 18.83 5.52 8.23
C GLU A 27 17.69 6.11 7.38
N GLU A 28 17.44 5.56 6.19
CA GLU A 28 16.36 6.02 5.32
C GLU A 28 15.00 5.66 5.92
N GLN A 29 14.84 4.43 6.42
CA GLN A 29 13.60 4.01 7.08
C GLN A 29 13.33 4.80 8.37
N ILE A 30 14.38 5.15 9.13
CA ILE A 30 14.28 6.05 10.30
C ILE A 30 13.79 7.43 9.87
N ARG A 31 14.35 8.00 8.80
CA ARG A 31 13.90 9.29 8.29
C ARG A 31 12.44 9.26 7.85
N LEU A 32 12.02 8.18 7.18
CA LEU A 32 10.62 8.00 6.77
C LEU A 32 9.66 7.86 7.96
N MET A 33 10.15 7.56 9.17
CA MET A 33 9.31 7.52 10.37
C MET A 33 8.83 8.90 10.84
N GLU A 34 9.40 9.98 10.33
CA GLU A 34 8.98 11.36 10.59
C GLU A 34 7.84 11.82 9.67
N GLU A 35 7.54 11.07 8.60
CA GLU A 35 6.41 11.37 7.70
C GLU A 35 5.12 11.55 8.50
N ARG A 36 4.31 12.55 8.13
CA ARG A 36 3.08 12.90 8.84
C ARG A 36 1.89 12.17 8.24
N CYS A 37 1.41 11.14 8.92
CA CYS A 37 0.21 10.39 8.57
C CYS A 37 -1.06 11.16 8.97
N ILE A 38 -2.17 10.83 8.32
CA ILE A 38 -3.51 11.31 8.67
C ILE A 38 -4.10 10.44 9.76
N VAL A 39 -4.25 10.97 10.99
CA VAL A 39 -4.91 10.28 12.11
C VAL A 39 -6.41 10.51 12.01
N THR A 40 -7.20 9.45 12.15
CA THR A 40 -8.66 9.47 11.96
C THR A 40 -9.42 8.89 13.13
N ASP A 41 -10.73 9.14 13.16
CA ASP A 41 -11.66 8.29 13.91
C ASP A 41 -12.05 7.03 13.11
N THR A 42 -12.94 6.21 13.66
CA THR A 42 -13.42 4.96 13.04
C THR A 42 -14.37 5.16 11.86
N ASP A 43 -14.90 6.37 11.67
CA ASP A 43 -15.70 6.75 10.50
C ASP A 43 -14.83 7.37 9.40
N ASP A 44 -13.50 7.36 9.58
CA ASP A 44 -12.51 7.91 8.67
C ASP A 44 -12.56 9.44 8.58
N ASN A 45 -12.97 10.14 9.64
CA ASN A 45 -12.87 11.59 9.69
C ASN A 45 -11.46 12.01 10.13
N TYR A 46 -10.86 12.98 9.45
CA TYR A 46 -9.58 13.58 9.87
C TYR A 46 -9.68 14.18 11.28
N LEU A 47 -8.77 13.77 12.18
CA LEU A 47 -8.68 14.34 13.53
C LEU A 47 -7.47 15.28 13.66
N ARG A 48 -6.30 14.80 13.24
CA ARG A 48 -5.02 15.51 13.32
C ARG A 48 -3.97 14.79 12.46
N ASP A 49 -2.77 15.34 12.40
CA ASP A 49 -1.60 14.63 11.93
C ASP A 49 -0.86 13.89 13.06
N GLY A 50 -0.11 12.84 12.70
CA GLY A 50 0.73 12.06 13.60
C GLY A 50 1.98 11.58 12.86
N SER A 51 3.11 11.38 13.54
CA SER A 51 4.28 10.82 12.84
C SER A 51 4.01 9.36 12.50
N LYS A 52 4.60 8.86 11.42
CA LYS A 52 4.51 7.46 11.05
C LYS A 52 4.93 6.56 12.21
N LYS A 53 6.01 6.89 12.91
CA LYS A 53 6.39 6.19 14.15
C LYS A 53 5.27 6.16 15.19
N GLU A 54 4.69 7.31 15.51
CA GLU A 54 3.60 7.40 16.49
C GLU A 54 2.43 6.47 16.09
N CYS A 55 2.12 6.42 14.80
CA CYS A 55 0.98 5.68 14.26
C CYS A 55 1.19 4.15 14.28
N HIS A 56 2.44 3.69 14.14
CA HIS A 56 2.75 2.27 14.02
C HIS A 56 3.22 1.62 15.32
N LEU A 57 3.33 2.38 16.42
CA LEU A 57 3.67 1.83 17.73
C LEU A 57 2.47 1.12 18.35
N MET A 58 2.63 -0.17 18.69
CA MET A 58 1.61 -0.97 19.36
C MET A 58 1.13 -0.34 20.67
N ALA A 59 1.99 0.38 21.39
CA ALA A 59 1.61 1.11 22.60
C ALA A 59 0.55 2.21 22.36
N ASN A 60 0.51 2.78 21.15
CA ASN A 60 -0.47 3.79 20.75
C ASN A 60 -1.68 3.14 20.06
N ILE A 61 -1.44 2.14 19.21
CA ILE A 61 -2.50 1.34 18.56
C ILE A 61 -3.41 0.69 19.62
N ASN A 62 -2.83 0.12 20.69
CA ASN A 62 -3.58 -0.48 21.80
C ASN A 62 -4.43 0.54 22.59
N LYS A 63 -4.15 1.84 22.44
CA LYS A 63 -4.97 2.94 22.98
C LYS A 63 -5.98 3.47 21.97
N GLY A 64 -6.06 2.88 20.78
CA GLY A 64 -7.03 3.20 19.74
C GLY A 64 -6.53 4.17 18.67
N LEU A 65 -5.22 4.50 18.61
CA LEU A 65 -4.68 5.33 17.53
C LEU A 65 -4.90 4.61 16.19
N LEU A 66 -5.54 5.30 15.25
CA LEU A 66 -5.93 4.83 13.93
C LEU A 66 -5.51 5.87 12.88
N HIS A 67 -4.97 5.42 11.75
CA HIS A 67 -4.57 6.31 10.65
C HIS A 67 -5.10 5.82 9.30
N ARG A 68 -5.16 6.74 8.33
CA ARG A 68 -5.57 6.44 6.96
C ARG A 68 -4.41 5.82 6.18
N ALA A 69 -4.73 4.83 5.36
CA ALA A 69 -3.78 4.12 4.50
C ALA A 69 -4.38 3.85 3.11
N PHE A 70 -3.57 3.30 2.21
CA PHE A 70 -4.03 2.77 0.94
C PHE A 70 -3.28 1.49 0.55
N SER A 71 -3.95 0.66 -0.25
CA SER A 71 -3.43 -0.55 -0.87
C SER A 71 -3.71 -0.53 -2.37
N VAL A 72 -2.65 -0.48 -3.17
CA VAL A 72 -2.71 -0.53 -4.64
C VAL A 72 -2.62 -1.96 -5.16
N PHE A 73 -3.51 -2.28 -6.09
CA PHE A 73 -3.47 -3.50 -6.91
C PHE A 73 -3.31 -3.09 -8.37
N LEU A 74 -2.10 -3.27 -8.91
CA LEU A 74 -1.75 -2.92 -10.28
C LEU A 74 -1.77 -4.16 -11.16
N PHE A 75 -2.58 -4.09 -12.21
CA PHE A 75 -2.74 -5.16 -13.18
C PHE A 75 -2.09 -4.82 -14.51
N ASP A 76 -1.40 -5.79 -15.10
CA ASP A 76 -0.83 -5.66 -16.43
C ASP A 76 -1.97 -5.73 -17.47
N PRO A 77 -2.09 -4.78 -18.41
CA PRO A 77 -3.21 -4.72 -19.34
C PRO A 77 -3.28 -5.93 -20.28
N VAL A 78 -2.14 -6.51 -20.66
CA VAL A 78 -2.07 -7.56 -21.70
C VAL A 78 -2.27 -8.94 -21.11
N SER A 79 -1.57 -9.27 -20.03
CA SER A 79 -1.65 -10.57 -19.36
C SER A 79 -2.78 -10.63 -18.33
N GLY A 80 -3.17 -9.48 -17.75
CA GLY A 80 -4.12 -9.43 -16.64
C GLY A 80 -3.52 -9.89 -15.32
N LYS A 81 -2.20 -10.05 -15.24
CA LYS A 81 -1.48 -10.44 -14.01
C LYS A 81 -1.43 -9.28 -13.02
N LEU A 82 -1.44 -9.59 -11.73
CA LEU A 82 -1.24 -8.64 -10.63
C LEU A 82 0.25 -8.52 -10.32
N LEU A 83 0.73 -7.30 -10.10
CA LEU A 83 2.06 -7.04 -9.58
C LEU A 83 2.08 -7.18 -8.06
N LEU A 84 2.88 -8.11 -7.55
CA LEU A 84 3.24 -8.23 -6.14
C LEU A 84 4.61 -7.62 -5.89
N GLN A 85 4.82 -7.13 -4.66
CA GLN A 85 6.14 -6.79 -4.15
C GLN A 85 6.49 -7.64 -2.93
N ARG A 86 7.79 -7.90 -2.74
CA ARG A 86 8.36 -8.41 -1.49
C ARG A 86 9.05 -7.26 -0.78
N ARG A 87 8.57 -6.95 0.42
CA ARG A 87 9.07 -5.85 1.26
C ARG A 87 10.56 -6.05 1.56
N ALA A 88 11.36 -4.99 1.49
CA ALA A 88 12.78 -5.04 1.81
C ALA A 88 13.04 -5.47 3.27
N PRO A 89 14.20 -6.08 3.58
CA PRO A 89 14.56 -6.43 4.95
C PRO A 89 14.73 -5.21 5.87
N GLU A 90 15.01 -4.03 5.32
CA GLU A 90 15.18 -2.77 6.06
C GLU A 90 13.85 -2.21 6.60
N LYS A 91 12.70 -2.64 6.06
CA LYS A 91 11.38 -2.18 6.47
C LYS A 91 11.14 -2.42 7.96
N ILE A 92 10.76 -1.37 8.68
CA ILE A 92 10.47 -1.45 10.13
C ILE A 92 9.28 -2.38 10.41
N THR A 93 8.20 -2.28 9.62
CA THR A 93 7.04 -3.18 9.74
C THR A 93 7.09 -4.27 8.67
N PHE A 94 6.86 -5.52 9.07
CA PHE A 94 6.70 -6.69 8.18
C PHE A 94 7.82 -6.84 7.11
N PRO A 95 9.10 -6.84 7.48
CA PRO A 95 10.19 -7.02 6.53
C PRO A 95 10.13 -8.39 5.85
N ASN A 96 10.63 -8.49 4.61
CA ASN A 96 10.69 -9.71 3.80
C ASN A 96 9.36 -10.36 3.40
N MET A 97 8.22 -9.79 3.77
CA MET A 97 6.91 -10.35 3.42
C MET A 97 6.44 -9.93 2.02
N TRP A 98 5.80 -10.85 1.31
CA TRP A 98 5.05 -10.60 0.09
C TRP A 98 3.75 -9.85 0.39
N THR A 99 3.40 -8.91 -0.47
CA THR A 99 2.18 -8.10 -0.39
C THR A 99 1.71 -7.68 -1.78
N ASN A 100 0.58 -6.95 -1.85
CA ASN A 100 0.10 -6.34 -3.09
C ASN A 100 1.07 -5.27 -3.61
N THR A 101 0.72 -4.60 -4.70
CA THR A 101 1.67 -3.78 -5.46
C THR A 101 2.35 -2.70 -4.63
N CYS A 102 1.60 -1.91 -3.85
CA CYS A 102 2.15 -0.85 -3.01
C CYS A 102 1.17 -0.55 -1.88
N CYS A 103 1.69 -0.42 -0.65
CA CYS A 103 0.92 -0.07 0.54
C CYS A 103 1.63 1.04 1.30
N SER A 104 0.93 2.14 1.54
CA SER A 104 1.49 3.27 2.29
C SER A 104 0.37 4.21 2.74
N HIS A 105 0.72 5.46 3.03
CA HIS A 105 -0.13 6.43 3.69
C HIS A 105 -0.26 7.70 2.85
N PRO A 106 -1.48 8.26 2.73
CA PRO A 106 -1.60 9.67 2.41
C PRO A 106 -0.99 10.52 3.53
N LEU A 107 -0.23 11.53 3.14
CA LEU A 107 0.39 12.48 4.05
C LEU A 107 -0.61 13.55 4.47
N ALA A 108 -0.48 14.06 5.69
CA ALA A 108 -1.26 15.17 6.22
C ALA A 108 -0.79 16.53 5.62
N ILE A 109 -0.85 16.63 4.29
CA ILE A 109 -0.51 17.82 3.50
C ILE A 109 -1.69 18.22 2.62
N LYS A 110 -1.78 19.50 2.25
CA LYS A 110 -2.91 20.08 1.50
C LYS A 110 -3.36 19.24 0.28
N GLY A 111 -2.41 18.67 -0.47
CA GLY A 111 -2.72 17.87 -1.67
C GLY A 111 -3.23 16.45 -1.40
N GLU A 112 -2.86 15.83 -0.29
CA GLU A 112 -3.22 14.45 0.05
C GLU A 112 -4.36 14.36 1.09
N LEU A 113 -4.74 15.50 1.68
CA LEU A 113 -5.94 15.66 2.54
C LEU A 113 -7.25 15.82 1.75
N GLU A 114 -7.20 16.03 0.44
CA GLU A 114 -8.40 16.27 -0.38
C GLU A 114 -9.19 14.96 -0.59
N GLU A 115 -10.40 14.89 -0.02
CA GLU A 115 -11.20 13.66 0.00
C GLU A 115 -12.13 13.50 -1.21
N THR A 116 -12.41 14.60 -1.93
CA THR A 116 -13.29 14.59 -3.11
C THR A 116 -12.80 13.58 -4.14
N ALA A 117 -13.66 12.61 -4.48
CA ALA A 117 -13.32 11.50 -5.38
C ALA A 117 -12.00 10.80 -5.01
N GLN A 118 -11.68 10.74 -3.71
CA GLN A 118 -10.50 10.08 -3.14
C GLN A 118 -9.18 10.57 -3.74
N ILE A 119 -9.14 11.82 -4.25
CA ILE A 119 -8.01 12.33 -5.02
C ILE A 119 -6.72 12.41 -4.19
N GLY A 120 -6.82 12.75 -2.90
CA GLY A 120 -5.66 12.82 -2.01
C GLY A 120 -4.96 11.46 -1.86
N VAL A 121 -5.74 10.40 -1.67
CA VAL A 121 -5.22 9.02 -1.59
C VAL A 121 -4.67 8.54 -2.94
N ARG A 122 -5.31 8.89 -4.07
CA ARG A 122 -4.78 8.59 -5.41
C ARG A 122 -3.43 9.27 -5.68
N ARG A 123 -3.25 10.52 -5.23
CA ARG A 123 -1.95 11.23 -5.32
C ARG A 123 -0.88 10.55 -4.46
N ALA A 124 -1.23 10.12 -3.24
CA ALA A 124 -0.34 9.39 -2.37
C ALA A 124 0.12 8.06 -3.00
N ALA A 125 -0.82 7.32 -3.60
CA ALA A 125 -0.55 6.09 -4.32
C ALA A 125 0.41 6.31 -5.50
N GLN A 126 0.15 7.30 -6.35
CA GLN A 126 1.04 7.64 -7.46
C GLN A 126 2.46 8.01 -6.97
N ARG A 127 2.57 8.84 -5.92
CA ARG A 127 3.87 9.20 -5.31
C ARG A 127 4.62 7.98 -4.81
N LYS A 128 3.93 7.03 -4.16
CA LYS A 128 4.57 5.86 -3.58
C LYS A 128 4.87 4.75 -4.58
N LEU A 129 4.11 4.63 -5.67
CA LEU A 129 4.49 3.78 -6.81
C LEU A 129 5.80 4.26 -7.47
N ASP A 130 6.00 5.57 -7.58
CA ASP A 130 7.27 6.12 -8.06
C ASP A 130 8.40 5.86 -7.04
N HIS A 131 8.17 6.17 -5.76
CA HIS A 131 9.17 5.99 -4.71
C HIS A 131 9.60 4.52 -4.52
N GLU A 132 8.66 3.58 -4.40
CA GLU A 132 8.96 2.17 -4.08
C GLU A 132 9.33 1.36 -5.33
N LEU A 133 8.63 1.57 -6.44
CA LEU A 133 8.73 0.74 -7.64
C LEU A 133 9.35 1.46 -8.84
N GLY A 134 9.65 2.75 -8.73
CA GLY A 134 10.21 3.56 -9.81
C GLY A 134 9.25 3.74 -10.98
N ILE A 135 7.94 3.65 -10.75
CA ILE A 135 6.91 3.80 -11.77
C ILE A 135 6.63 5.30 -11.98
N PRO A 136 6.97 5.89 -13.16
CA PRO A 136 6.74 7.30 -13.40
C PRO A 136 5.26 7.65 -13.38
N ALA A 137 4.92 8.80 -12.80
CA ALA A 137 3.54 9.30 -12.71
C ALA A 137 2.78 9.30 -14.05
N ALA A 138 3.48 9.54 -15.17
CA ALA A 138 2.89 9.53 -16.51
C ALA A 138 2.37 8.15 -16.96
N GLN A 139 2.83 7.05 -16.36
CA GLN A 139 2.36 5.69 -16.65
C GLN A 139 1.16 5.29 -15.79
N VAL A 140 0.89 6.04 -14.72
CA VAL A 140 -0.22 5.80 -13.78
C VAL A 140 -0.99 7.10 -13.51
N PRO A 141 -1.68 7.67 -14.52
CA PRO A 141 -2.49 8.88 -14.34
C PRO A 141 -3.50 8.74 -13.19
N LEU A 142 -3.77 9.84 -12.48
CA LEU A 142 -4.63 9.82 -11.30
C LEU A 142 -6.06 9.33 -11.62
N ASP A 143 -6.57 9.64 -12.81
CA ASP A 143 -7.93 9.27 -13.24
C ASP A 143 -8.06 7.78 -13.62
N ASP A 144 -6.95 7.07 -13.79
CA ASP A 144 -6.95 5.63 -14.07
C ASP A 144 -7.04 4.79 -12.79
N PHE A 145 -6.84 5.39 -11.61
CA PHE A 145 -7.06 4.71 -10.33
C PHE A 145 -8.56 4.57 -10.02
N GLN A 146 -8.98 3.33 -9.84
CA GLN A 146 -10.32 2.96 -9.42
C GLN A 146 -10.34 2.71 -7.90
N TYR A 147 -11.03 3.57 -7.17
CA TYR A 147 -11.32 3.32 -5.76
C TYR A 147 -12.47 2.31 -5.64
N LEU A 148 -12.24 1.20 -4.94
CA LEU A 148 -13.24 0.16 -4.72
C LEU A 148 -13.98 0.36 -3.39
N THR A 149 -13.25 0.29 -2.28
CA THR A 149 -13.83 0.30 -0.93
C THR A 149 -12.75 0.65 0.11
N ARG A 150 -13.15 0.71 1.38
CA ARG A 150 -12.25 0.82 2.54
C ARG A 150 -12.32 -0.44 3.39
N ILE A 151 -11.20 -0.82 3.98
CA ILE A 151 -11.11 -1.92 4.95
C ILE A 151 -10.52 -1.38 6.25
N HIS A 152 -11.22 -1.57 7.37
CA HIS A 152 -10.67 -1.27 8.69
C HIS A 152 -10.02 -2.53 9.26
N TYR A 153 -8.71 -2.49 9.50
CA TYR A 153 -8.01 -3.64 10.08
C TYR A 153 -7.00 -3.23 11.15
N LEU A 154 -6.66 -4.19 12.01
CA LEU A 154 -5.56 -4.10 12.98
C LEU A 154 -4.71 -5.36 12.86
N ALA A 155 -3.41 -5.18 12.65
CA ALA A 155 -2.44 -6.26 12.52
C ALA A 155 -1.15 -5.96 13.33
N PRO A 156 -0.93 -6.65 14.46
CA PRO A 156 0.35 -6.58 15.16
C PRO A 156 1.45 -7.17 14.28
N GLY A 157 2.60 -6.50 14.21
CA GLY A 157 3.81 -7.00 13.54
C GLY A 157 4.69 -7.76 14.53
N ASP A 158 5.14 -7.06 15.57
CA ASP A 158 5.84 -7.60 16.72
C ASP A 158 5.32 -6.95 18.02
N GLU A 159 6.08 -7.02 19.12
CA GLU A 159 5.70 -6.40 20.40
C GLU A 159 5.67 -4.86 20.34
N THR A 160 6.47 -4.26 19.46
CA THR A 160 6.67 -2.81 19.33
C THR A 160 5.85 -2.22 18.21
N TRP A 161 5.81 -2.88 17.05
CA TRP A 161 5.31 -2.32 15.79
C TRP A 161 4.10 -3.09 15.25
N GLY A 162 3.18 -2.38 14.60
CA GLY A 162 2.03 -2.95 13.93
C GLY A 162 1.29 -1.93 13.07
N GLU A 163 0.14 -2.36 12.53
CA GLU A 163 -0.76 -1.53 11.72
C GLU A 163 -2.14 -1.46 12.37
N HIS A 164 -2.77 -0.29 12.29
CA HIS A 164 -4.18 -0.08 12.59
C HIS A 164 -4.74 1.01 11.68
N GLU A 165 -5.46 0.58 10.64
CA GLU A 165 -5.66 1.41 9.46
C GLU A 165 -7.10 1.40 8.96
N ILE A 166 -7.54 2.54 8.43
CA ILE A 166 -8.60 2.61 7.42
C ILE A 166 -7.93 2.60 6.05
N ASP A 167 -7.94 1.43 5.40
CA ASP A 167 -7.19 1.17 4.18
C ASP A 167 -8.06 1.34 2.93
N TYR A 168 -7.66 2.26 2.06
CA TYR A 168 -8.31 2.52 0.78
C TYR A 168 -7.82 1.54 -0.29
N ILE A 169 -8.75 0.75 -0.83
CA ILE A 169 -8.44 -0.24 -1.87
C ILE A 169 -8.49 0.43 -3.24
N LEU A 170 -7.33 0.54 -3.88
CA LEU A 170 -7.14 1.18 -5.18
C LEU A 170 -6.71 0.16 -6.23
N PHE A 171 -7.42 0.13 -7.35
CA PHE A 171 -7.08 -0.70 -8.50
C PHE A 171 -6.60 0.18 -9.65
N ILE A 172 -5.61 -0.29 -10.39
CA ILE A 172 -5.17 0.37 -11.62
C ILE A 172 -4.71 -0.68 -12.63
N THR A 173 -5.03 -0.47 -13.91
CA THR A 173 -4.55 -1.32 -15.01
C THR A 173 -3.66 -0.47 -15.90
N ALA A 174 -2.36 -0.75 -15.92
CA ALA A 174 -1.40 0.09 -16.62
C ALA A 174 -0.19 -0.71 -17.11
N GLN A 175 0.33 -0.35 -18.28
CA GLN A 175 1.63 -0.84 -18.72
C GLN A 175 2.70 0.02 -18.05
N VAL A 176 3.53 -0.62 -17.20
CA VAL A 176 4.54 0.09 -16.41
C VAL A 176 5.94 -0.43 -16.62
N THR A 177 6.92 0.43 -16.36
CA THR A 177 8.33 0.07 -16.18
C THR A 177 8.67 0.05 -14.71
N LEU A 178 9.45 -0.93 -14.26
CA LEU A 178 9.84 -1.07 -12.85
C LEU A 178 11.32 -0.73 -12.66
N LYS A 179 11.60 0.10 -11.67
CA LYS A 179 12.92 0.35 -11.11
C LYS A 179 12.81 0.39 -9.58
N PRO A 180 12.63 -0.77 -8.92
CA PRO A 180 12.37 -0.82 -7.48
C PRO A 180 13.50 -0.21 -6.65
N SER A 181 13.13 0.50 -5.59
CA SER A 181 14.07 0.95 -4.57
C SER A 181 14.41 -0.22 -3.65
N MET A 182 15.70 -0.60 -3.58
CA MET A 182 16.13 -1.75 -2.78
C MET A 182 15.92 -1.58 -1.27
N ASN A 183 15.78 -0.34 -0.79
CA ASN A 183 15.45 -0.02 0.60
C ASN A 183 13.96 -0.24 0.92
N GLU A 184 13.11 -0.28 -0.11
CA GLU A 184 11.65 -0.46 0.03
C GLU A 184 11.19 -1.86 -0.41
N VAL A 185 11.76 -2.37 -1.50
CA VAL A 185 11.34 -3.58 -2.20
C VAL A 185 12.57 -4.42 -2.57
N CYS A 186 12.57 -5.69 -2.16
CA CYS A 186 13.67 -6.62 -2.46
C CYS A 186 13.32 -7.68 -3.51
N ASP A 187 12.05 -7.77 -3.95
CA ASP A 187 11.63 -8.60 -5.08
C ASP A 187 10.27 -8.15 -5.63
N VAL A 188 9.97 -8.49 -6.89
CA VAL A 188 8.67 -8.22 -7.53
C VAL A 188 8.23 -9.43 -8.35
N LYS A 189 6.91 -9.67 -8.40
CA LYS A 189 6.36 -10.80 -9.17
C LYS A 189 5.03 -10.46 -9.81
N TRP A 190 4.92 -10.66 -11.11
CA TRP A 190 3.65 -10.67 -11.82
C TRP A 190 3.02 -12.06 -11.71
N VAL A 191 1.80 -12.14 -11.17
CA VAL A 191 1.10 -13.41 -10.95
C VAL A 191 -0.29 -13.41 -11.59
N SER A 192 -0.67 -14.54 -12.20
CA SER A 192 -2.06 -14.86 -12.52
C SER A 192 -2.83 -15.27 -11.25
N PRO A 193 -4.17 -15.38 -11.31
CA PRO A 193 -4.95 -15.92 -10.20
C PRO A 193 -4.48 -17.31 -9.75
N GLU A 194 -4.12 -18.18 -10.69
CA GLU A 194 -3.63 -19.54 -10.44
C GLU A 194 -2.23 -19.52 -9.82
N GLU A 195 -1.33 -18.68 -10.35
CA GLU A 195 0.03 -18.49 -9.83
C GLU A 195 0.00 -17.92 -8.40
N LEU A 196 -0.93 -17.00 -8.09
CA LEU A 196 -1.10 -16.47 -6.72
C LEU A 196 -1.60 -17.55 -5.76
N LYS A 197 -2.58 -18.36 -6.17
CA LYS A 197 -3.09 -19.48 -5.35
C LYS A 197 -2.00 -20.50 -5.06
N ALA A 198 -1.21 -20.85 -6.07
CA ALA A 198 -0.07 -21.74 -5.92
C ALA A 198 0.96 -21.15 -4.94
N LEU A 199 1.35 -19.88 -5.16
CA LEU A 199 2.31 -19.17 -4.29
C LEU A 199 1.87 -19.16 -2.82
N MET A 200 0.59 -18.90 -2.55
CA MET A 200 0.04 -18.89 -1.18
C MET A 200 -0.11 -20.27 -0.55
N THR A 201 -0.09 -21.34 -1.35
CA THR A 201 -0.14 -22.73 -0.87
C THR A 201 1.27 -23.28 -0.63
N GLU A 202 2.23 -22.89 -1.47
CA GLU A 202 3.61 -23.39 -1.46
C GLU A 202 4.50 -22.70 -0.41
N LEU A 203 4.26 -21.41 -0.15
CA LEU A 203 5.03 -20.65 0.83
C LEU A 203 4.40 -20.73 2.23
N ASP A 204 5.22 -20.42 3.24
CA ASP A 204 4.75 -20.24 4.61
C ASP A 204 3.67 -19.14 4.65
N PRO A 205 2.52 -19.33 5.34
CA PRO A 205 1.55 -18.27 5.57
C PRO A 205 2.13 -16.99 6.18
N GLU A 206 3.23 -17.07 6.92
CA GLU A 206 3.96 -15.91 7.48
C GLU A 206 4.80 -15.17 6.42
N ALA A 207 4.98 -15.74 5.22
CA ALA A 207 5.62 -15.05 4.11
C ALA A 207 4.76 -13.92 3.51
N PHE A 208 3.50 -13.78 3.92
CA PHE A 208 2.58 -12.77 3.41
C PHE A 208 2.10 -11.82 4.50
N THR A 209 2.03 -10.55 4.15
CA THR A 209 1.48 -9.51 5.02
C THR A 209 0.04 -9.81 5.43
N PRO A 210 -0.38 -9.49 6.67
CA PRO A 210 -1.70 -9.84 7.17
C PRO A 210 -2.86 -9.27 6.34
N TRP A 211 -2.76 -8.00 5.92
CA TRP A 211 -3.80 -7.34 5.12
C TRP A 211 -3.92 -7.98 3.73
N PHE A 212 -2.80 -8.35 3.10
CA PHE A 212 -2.83 -9.00 1.80
C PHE A 212 -3.52 -10.36 1.87
N LYS A 213 -3.23 -11.18 2.89
CA LYS A 213 -3.95 -12.45 3.12
C LYS A 213 -5.45 -12.23 3.28
N LEU A 214 -5.85 -11.27 4.12
CA LEU A 214 -7.25 -10.92 4.31
C LEU A 214 -7.93 -10.55 2.98
N ILE A 215 -7.29 -9.70 2.18
CA ILE A 215 -7.85 -9.25 0.90
C ILE A 215 -7.94 -10.41 -0.10
N VAL A 216 -6.91 -11.26 -0.19
CA VAL A 216 -6.91 -12.40 -1.11
C VAL A 216 -8.01 -13.41 -0.76
N GLU A 217 -8.13 -13.77 0.52
CA GLU A 217 -9.09 -14.79 0.98
C GLU A 217 -10.54 -14.34 0.86
N LYS A 218 -10.82 -13.04 1.02
CA LYS A 218 -12.18 -12.52 1.12
C LYS A 218 -12.69 -11.86 -0.14
N PHE A 219 -11.82 -11.20 -0.91
CA PHE A 219 -12.27 -10.19 -1.87
C PHE A 219 -11.58 -10.24 -3.23
N LEU A 220 -10.28 -10.55 -3.28
CA LEU A 220 -9.47 -10.30 -4.47
C LEU A 220 -9.95 -11.09 -5.69
N PHE A 221 -10.24 -12.38 -5.57
CA PHE A 221 -10.56 -13.21 -6.73
C PHE A 221 -11.86 -12.80 -7.44
N PRO A 222 -12.98 -12.51 -6.75
CA PRO A 222 -14.15 -11.91 -7.38
C PRO A 222 -13.85 -10.59 -8.09
N TRP A 223 -13.11 -9.67 -7.45
CA TRP A 223 -12.75 -8.38 -8.05
C TRP A 223 -11.88 -8.55 -9.31
N TRP A 224 -10.94 -9.48 -9.27
CA TRP A 224 -10.04 -9.77 -10.37
C TRP A 224 -10.79 -10.39 -11.56
N ALA A 225 -11.72 -11.31 -11.32
CA ALA A 225 -12.55 -11.90 -12.37
C ALA A 225 -13.36 -10.84 -13.13
N GLU A 226 -14.02 -9.93 -12.38
CA GLU A 226 -14.76 -8.80 -12.95
C GLU A 226 -13.85 -7.87 -13.78
N LEU A 227 -12.65 -7.56 -13.29
CA LEU A 227 -11.66 -6.77 -14.02
C LEU A 227 -11.26 -7.43 -15.35
N LEU A 228 -11.01 -8.74 -15.35
CA LEU A 228 -10.65 -9.48 -16.57
C LEU A 228 -11.81 -9.54 -17.57
N GLN A 229 -13.05 -9.64 -17.11
CA GLN A 229 -14.24 -9.63 -17.97
C GLN A 229 -14.48 -8.26 -18.63
N ARG A 230 -14.21 -7.16 -17.91
CA ARG A 230 -14.25 -5.80 -18.50
C ARG A 230 -13.23 -5.61 -19.61
N ARG A 231 -12.08 -6.28 -19.51
CA ARG A 231 -11.06 -6.24 -20.55
C ARG A 231 -11.51 -6.93 -21.84
N THR A 232 -12.19 -8.07 -21.76
CA THR A 232 -12.65 -8.81 -22.95
C THR A 232 -13.87 -8.18 -23.63
N SER A 233 -14.63 -7.36 -22.91
CA SER A 233 -15.83 -6.68 -23.42
C SER A 233 -15.57 -5.31 -24.06
N LYS A 234 -14.37 -4.74 -23.92
CA LYS A 234 -13.97 -3.51 -24.63
C LYS A 234 -13.60 -3.86 -26.08
N PRO A 235 -14.24 -3.27 -27.11
CA PRO A 235 -13.84 -3.54 -28.49
C PRO A 235 -12.40 -3.06 -28.69
N VAL A 236 -11.55 -3.92 -29.24
CA VAL A 236 -10.22 -3.54 -29.70
C VAL A 236 -10.43 -2.52 -30.82
N SER A 237 -10.27 -1.22 -30.54
CA SER A 237 -10.21 -0.21 -31.59
C SER A 237 -8.96 -0.51 -32.42
N GLY A 238 -9.20 -1.12 -33.58
CA GLY A 238 -8.20 -1.57 -34.50
C GLY A 238 -7.29 -0.45 -35.00
N THR A 239 -6.08 -0.87 -35.35
CA THR A 239 -5.14 -0.22 -36.26
C THR A 239 -5.82 0.58 -37.37
N ALA A 240 -5.36 1.81 -37.61
CA ALA A 240 -5.47 2.42 -38.94
C ALA A 240 -4.31 3.39 -39.22
N ALA A 241 -3.46 2.99 -40.16
CA ALA A 241 -2.68 3.89 -41.00
C ALA A 241 -3.59 4.72 -41.92
N SER A 242 -3.01 5.77 -42.50
CA SER A 242 -3.58 6.85 -43.32
C SER A 242 -4.68 6.52 -44.35
N ALA A 243 -5.62 7.45 -44.57
CA ALA A 243 -5.86 8.15 -45.85
C ALA A 243 -7.00 9.18 -45.71
N ALA A 244 -6.98 10.20 -46.56
CA ALA A 244 -7.79 11.40 -46.50
C ALA A 244 -9.18 11.29 -47.18
N ALA A 245 -10.01 12.28 -46.82
CA ALA A 245 -11.01 13.00 -47.65
C ALA A 245 -12.52 12.74 -47.45
N ALA A 246 -13.19 13.89 -47.27
CA ALA A 246 -14.53 14.29 -47.75
C ALA A 246 -15.80 13.92 -46.96
N ALA A 247 -16.30 14.96 -46.26
CA ALA A 247 -17.63 15.57 -46.35
C ALA A 247 -18.92 14.79 -45.98
N ALA A 248 -19.56 15.35 -44.95
CA ALA A 248 -20.98 15.69 -44.82
C ALA A 248 -22.00 14.71 -44.21
N THR A 249 -22.77 15.32 -43.30
CA THR A 249 -24.16 15.08 -42.88
C THR A 249 -24.49 14.09 -41.74
N SER A 250 -24.89 14.71 -40.63
CA SER A 250 -25.99 14.41 -39.69
C SER A 250 -26.04 13.08 -38.91
N ALA A 251 -26.33 13.29 -37.61
CA ALA A 251 -27.00 12.42 -36.65
C ALA A 251 -26.16 11.43 -35.82
N GLN A 252 -26.36 11.59 -34.50
CA GLN A 252 -26.34 10.60 -33.42
C GLN A 252 -25.02 10.02 -32.86
N GLN A 253 -24.98 10.10 -31.51
CA GLN A 253 -24.46 9.12 -30.55
C GLN A 253 -22.94 8.99 -30.36
N GLY A 254 -22.51 8.93 -29.09
CA GLY A 254 -21.16 8.48 -28.76
C GLY A 254 -20.58 8.75 -27.37
N GLU A 255 -21.34 9.10 -26.32
CA GLU A 255 -20.79 9.06 -24.96
C GLU A 255 -21.03 7.68 -24.34
N GLY A 256 -20.12 6.75 -24.62
CA GLY A 256 -20.01 5.48 -23.91
C GLY A 256 -19.37 5.68 -22.54
N VAL A 257 -20.03 6.43 -21.66
CA VAL A 257 -19.76 6.36 -20.22
C VAL A 257 -20.44 5.09 -19.72
N CYS A 258 -19.65 4.08 -19.38
CA CYS A 258 -20.21 2.88 -18.76
C CYS A 258 -20.70 3.22 -17.34
N ASP A 259 -21.94 2.83 -17.10
CA ASP A 259 -22.84 3.22 -16.01
C ASP A 259 -22.25 2.95 -14.61
N ALA A 260 -22.34 3.95 -13.72
CA ALA A 260 -21.86 3.92 -12.33
C ALA A 260 -22.53 2.82 -11.46
N LYS A 261 -23.54 2.12 -12.00
CA LYS A 261 -24.29 1.07 -11.31
C LYS A 261 -23.48 -0.20 -11.01
N SER A 262 -22.46 -0.54 -11.81
CA SER A 262 -21.68 -1.79 -11.57
C SER A 262 -20.61 -1.65 -10.48
N LEU A 263 -20.14 -0.44 -10.17
CA LEU A 263 -19.28 -0.19 -9.01
C LEU A 263 -20.08 -0.19 -7.71
N ALA A 264 -21.34 0.28 -7.75
CA ALA A 264 -22.21 0.28 -6.59
C ALA A 264 -22.47 -1.13 -6.03
N ASP A 265 -22.50 -2.16 -6.90
CA ASP A 265 -22.67 -3.56 -6.50
C ASP A 265 -21.43 -4.15 -5.80
N LEU A 266 -20.22 -3.66 -6.14
CA LEU A 266 -18.97 -4.01 -5.43
C LEU A 266 -18.77 -3.19 -4.15
N GLN A 267 -19.45 -2.05 -4.04
CA GLN A 267 -19.38 -1.09 -2.93
C GLN A 267 -20.37 -1.39 -1.80
N GLN A 268 -21.13 -2.48 -1.84
CA GLN A 268 -22.01 -2.86 -0.73
C GLN A 268 -21.21 -2.91 0.59
N HIS A 269 -21.45 -1.88 1.42
CA HIS A 269 -20.79 -1.53 2.68
C HIS A 269 -20.02 -2.66 3.37
N VAL A 270 -18.73 -2.79 3.07
CA VAL A 270 -17.82 -3.59 3.91
C VAL A 270 -17.32 -2.68 5.04
N ARG A 271 -18.16 -2.50 6.08
CA ARG A 271 -17.66 -2.12 7.41
C ARG A 271 -17.31 -3.39 8.15
N MET A 272 -16.17 -3.99 7.80
CA MET A 272 -15.60 -5.11 8.55
C MET A 272 -14.39 -4.59 9.29
N VAL A 273 -14.47 -4.51 10.62
CA VAL A 273 -13.29 -4.35 11.48
C VAL A 273 -12.67 -5.74 11.62
N ALA A 274 -11.72 -6.06 10.74
CA ALA A 274 -10.99 -7.32 10.85
C ALA A 274 -9.83 -7.14 11.83
N ARG A 275 -9.92 -7.77 13.01
CA ARG A 275 -8.75 -7.94 13.89
C ARG A 275 -8.00 -9.19 13.43
N LEU A 276 -6.80 -8.99 12.88
CA LEU A 276 -5.92 -10.07 12.49
C LEU A 276 -4.97 -10.35 13.66
N THR A 277 -5.33 -11.31 14.51
CA THR A 277 -4.42 -11.81 15.54
C THR A 277 -3.54 -12.91 14.93
N GLN A 278 -2.22 -12.71 14.90
CA GLN A 278 -1.30 -13.82 14.61
C GLN A 278 -1.49 -14.90 15.70
N SER A 279 -1.56 -16.17 15.31
CA SER A 279 -1.52 -17.29 16.26
C SER A 279 -0.22 -17.21 17.07
N PRO A 280 -0.19 -17.63 18.36
CA PRO A 280 1.01 -17.53 19.17
C PRO A 280 2.15 -18.35 18.54
N VAL A 281 3.27 -17.68 18.29
CA VAL A 281 4.56 -18.28 17.92
C VAL A 281 4.84 -19.43 18.89
N ARG A 282 4.87 -20.67 18.40
CA ARG A 282 5.29 -21.80 19.22
C ARG A 282 6.78 -21.62 19.53
N PRO A 283 7.20 -21.72 20.80
CA PRO A 283 8.62 -21.62 21.12
C PRO A 283 9.37 -22.74 20.40
N ILE A 284 10.48 -22.36 19.77
CA ILE A 284 11.46 -23.27 19.18
C ILE A 284 11.87 -24.26 20.28
N GLN A 285 11.40 -25.51 20.21
CA GLN A 285 11.93 -26.57 21.04
C GLN A 285 13.36 -26.82 20.59
N ALA A 286 14.29 -26.40 21.45
CA ALA A 286 15.71 -26.70 21.31
C ALA A 286 15.90 -28.22 21.08
N LEU A 287 16.67 -28.53 20.05
CA LEU A 287 17.24 -29.86 19.77
C LEU A 287 18.04 -30.33 21.00
N GLY A 288 17.37 -31.10 21.88
CA GLY A 288 17.94 -31.72 23.06
C GLY A 288 18.16 -33.21 22.88
N GLN A 289 19.38 -33.58 22.48
CA GLN A 289 20.11 -34.82 22.78
C GLN A 289 19.30 -36.14 22.84
N ARG A 290 19.34 -36.93 21.75
CA ARG A 290 19.23 -38.39 21.85
C ARG A 290 20.49 -38.93 22.54
N ARG A 291 20.40 -39.24 23.83
CA ARG A 291 21.32 -40.16 24.49
C ARG A 291 20.81 -41.59 24.31
N SER A 292 21.68 -42.39 23.73
CA SER A 292 21.70 -43.85 23.74
C SER A 292 21.53 -44.43 25.15
N ARG A 293 20.74 -45.50 25.27
CA ARG A 293 20.96 -46.53 26.29
C ARG A 293 20.63 -47.90 25.73
N VAL A 294 21.70 -48.67 25.61
CA VAL A 294 21.75 -50.13 25.70
C VAL A 294 21.42 -50.52 27.14
N GLY A 295 20.70 -51.61 27.32
CA GLY A 295 20.34 -52.21 28.61
C GLY A 295 19.08 -53.04 28.49
#